data_AF-A0A820YGY4-F1
#
_entry.id   AF-A0A820YGY4-F1
#
_cell.length_a   1.000
_cell.length_b   1.000
_cell.length_c   1.000
_cell.angle_alpha   90.00
_cell.angle_beta   90.00
_cell.angle_gamma   90.00
#
_symmetry.space_group_name_H-M   'P 1'
#
loop_
_entity.id
_entity.type
_entity.pdbx_description
1 polymer ?
#
loop_
_entity_poly.entity_id
_entity_poly.type
_entity_poly.pdbx_seq_one_letter_code
_entity_poly.pdbx_strand_id
1 'polypeptide(L)'
;MESIFHQLVAALHESPLSTDVLDQIVVLLQQQTDQSASSFVTSTYASLLILERWAWELFSQESHGWMDEPSYQQLLQTLAIFNEKIIFNCGEIDMEKKGSLLFSVTIEQVNSVFMHIERSTYDNDPFIAFISIWFDNHAKFAFDNLEYTSPIINYIGRYVFNKYIKSKEYKIFLTQLRQPHLSHTIFTTKFLFYIATCPSYFNLYLVHEAKMFYDYADDIVQCFSEDYLEIIRVHSYSVASWSKELVSCIARHISLTVGCCWLDGENQPHMKAVFPTEKAVHDHFEDLLRILSYEPLYAQIRIKRSNDETVLVGSSLTYFLLIVQMRNMDWLSDLNATLRNTILSVIDTTTNDEMATCCYAVLCEILTDEELKDLKISDNICNYFLQLLEHTWNKTKKYEHVPIMVVLKAFQTLSKNDTMQQKIAHSDRIYLLIEMCDEYPIVYDIIWAFSFNKDIQQQLRSNSPFICKLTQLSRRLENKQMSKIIDGILWNLVINHENRSMTDKHNTKEFDIMISYSHKEKVLCKQIYEELIKAGYRVWIDFDQMHGNVMDAMAQAIEQSNTVIMCMSEQYRKSNYCRAEAQYAFQCERRIVPILLQKQYKPDGWLLFIIGQLLYVDFN
;
A
#
# COMPACT_ATOMS: atom_id res chain seq x y z
N MET A 1 -33.86 -13.30 25.05
CA MET A 1 -32.81 -12.26 24.94
C MET A 1 -33.18 -11.26 23.85
N GLU A 2 -33.26 -11.70 22.59
CA GLU A 2 -33.60 -10.85 21.43
C GLU A 2 -34.95 -10.12 21.57
N SER A 3 -36.02 -10.84 21.93
CA SER A 3 -37.33 -10.22 22.20
C SER A 3 -37.31 -9.16 23.29
N ILE A 4 -36.42 -9.29 24.28
CA ILE A 4 -36.27 -8.30 25.36
C ILE A 4 -35.52 -7.09 24.81
N PHE A 5 -34.45 -7.30 24.03
CA PHE A 5 -33.71 -6.24 23.37
C PHE A 5 -34.61 -5.38 22.47
N HIS A 6 -35.48 -6.01 21.67
CA HIS A 6 -36.44 -5.29 20.83
C HIS A 6 -37.38 -4.38 21.63
N GLN A 7 -37.87 -4.87 22.78
CA GLN A 7 -38.75 -4.10 23.67
C GLN A 7 -38.00 -2.93 24.32
N LEU A 8 -36.79 -3.16 24.81
CA LEU A 8 -35.97 -2.12 25.44
C LEU A 8 -35.60 -1.00 24.46
N VAL A 9 -35.20 -1.36 23.23
CA VAL A 9 -34.88 -0.37 22.20
C VAL A 9 -36.12 0.43 21.79
N ALA A 10 -37.30 -0.20 21.71
CA ALA A 10 -38.54 0.52 21.41
C ALA A 10 -38.91 1.56 22.49
N ALA A 11 -38.46 1.35 23.74
CA ALA A 11 -38.69 2.27 24.85
C ALA A 11 -37.74 3.48 24.88
N LEU A 12 -36.72 3.55 24.01
CA LEU A 12 -35.73 4.66 24.00
C LEU A 12 -36.34 6.03 23.69
N HIS A 13 -37.47 6.06 22.97
CA HIS A 13 -38.20 7.29 22.63
C HIS A 13 -39.35 7.59 23.59
N GLU A 14 -39.52 6.80 24.67
CA GLU A 14 -40.49 7.09 25.72
C GLU A 14 -40.02 8.28 26.58
N SER A 15 -40.98 9.08 27.05
CA SER A 15 -40.71 10.22 27.93
C SER A 15 -41.52 10.10 29.22
N PRO A 16 -40.89 9.97 30.40
CA PRO A 16 -39.44 9.98 30.64
C PRO A 16 -38.76 8.63 30.32
N LEU A 17 -37.54 8.67 29.78
CA LEU A 17 -36.72 7.49 29.54
C LEU A 17 -36.15 6.97 30.86
N SER A 18 -36.43 5.71 31.19
CA SER A 18 -35.92 5.05 32.40
C SER A 18 -34.45 4.67 32.25
N THR A 19 -33.61 4.99 33.23
CA THR A 19 -32.19 4.57 33.27
C THR A 19 -32.04 3.05 33.30
N ASP A 20 -33.00 2.34 33.90
CA ASP A 20 -33.05 0.87 33.92
C ASP A 20 -33.12 0.26 32.51
N VAL A 21 -33.76 0.95 31.55
CA VAL A 21 -33.79 0.51 30.14
C VAL A 21 -32.37 0.56 29.55
N LEU A 22 -31.62 1.63 29.83
CA LEU A 22 -30.24 1.80 29.34
C LEU A 22 -29.31 0.75 29.94
N ASP A 23 -29.41 0.53 31.26
CA ASP A 23 -28.60 -0.43 31.98
C ASP A 23 -28.87 -1.87 31.50
N GLN A 24 -30.13 -2.22 31.21
CA GLN A 24 -30.46 -3.52 30.63
C GLN A 24 -29.93 -3.70 29.21
N ILE A 25 -29.97 -2.66 28.37
CA ILE A 25 -29.35 -2.70 27.03
C ILE A 25 -27.85 -2.94 27.15
N VAL A 26 -27.17 -2.23 28.06
CA VAL A 26 -25.74 -2.43 28.35
C VAL A 26 -25.44 -3.88 28.67
N VAL A 27 -26.19 -4.48 29.60
CA VAL A 27 -26.00 -5.88 30.01
C VAL A 27 -26.14 -6.83 28.81
N LEU A 28 -27.14 -6.62 27.97
CA LEU A 28 -27.39 -7.46 26.80
C LEU A 28 -26.28 -7.37 25.75
N LEU A 29 -25.73 -6.18 25.51
CA LEU A 29 -24.61 -5.99 24.59
C LEU A 29 -23.30 -6.59 25.15
N GLN A 30 -23.03 -6.40 26.45
CA GLN A 30 -21.83 -6.95 27.11
C GLN A 30 -21.84 -8.49 27.19
N GLN A 31 -23.01 -9.11 27.25
CA GLN A 31 -23.15 -10.58 27.22
C GLN A 31 -22.76 -11.20 25.88
N GLN A 32 -22.65 -10.42 24.80
CA GLN A 32 -22.32 -10.96 23.50
C GLN A 32 -20.83 -11.31 23.42
N THR A 33 -20.55 -12.60 23.29
CA THR A 33 -19.22 -13.13 22.99
C THR A 33 -18.89 -12.99 21.50
N ASP A 34 -17.64 -13.20 21.12
CA ASP A 34 -17.25 -13.19 19.70
C ASP A 34 -17.96 -14.27 18.88
N GLN A 35 -18.38 -15.36 19.53
CA GLN A 35 -19.13 -16.45 18.89
C GLN A 35 -20.63 -16.13 18.74
N SER A 36 -21.22 -15.38 19.66
CA SER A 36 -22.66 -15.08 19.66
C SER A 36 -23.01 -13.76 18.95
N ALA A 37 -22.03 -12.87 18.75
CA ALA A 37 -22.25 -11.54 18.20
C ALA A 37 -22.88 -11.57 16.79
N SER A 38 -22.39 -12.41 15.87
CA SER A 38 -22.94 -12.51 14.51
C SER A 38 -24.42 -12.89 14.49
N SER A 39 -24.80 -13.90 15.28
CA SER A 39 -26.19 -14.34 15.39
C SER A 39 -27.07 -13.27 16.06
N PHE A 40 -26.54 -12.62 17.10
CA PHE A 40 -27.26 -11.55 17.78
C PHE A 40 -27.55 -10.40 16.83
N VAL A 41 -26.54 -9.87 16.13
CA VAL A 41 -26.73 -8.76 15.19
C VAL A 41 -27.68 -9.14 14.06
N THR A 42 -27.63 -10.39 13.55
CA THR A 42 -28.54 -10.84 12.50
C THR A 42 -30.00 -10.84 12.98
N SER A 43 -30.26 -11.35 14.18
CA SER A 43 -31.60 -11.42 14.77
C SER A 43 -32.14 -10.06 15.22
N THR A 44 -31.26 -9.16 15.69
CA THR A 44 -31.63 -7.86 16.26
C THR A 44 -31.33 -6.66 15.38
N TYR A 45 -30.96 -6.88 14.11
CA TYR A 45 -30.47 -5.85 13.18
C TYR A 45 -31.30 -4.57 13.17
N ALA A 46 -32.63 -4.69 13.05
CA ALA A 46 -33.53 -3.53 13.01
C ALA A 46 -33.48 -2.71 14.31
N SER A 47 -33.37 -3.37 15.46
CA SER A 47 -33.25 -2.70 16.76
C SER A 47 -31.86 -2.11 16.97
N LEU A 48 -30.80 -2.78 16.52
CA LEU A 48 -29.46 -2.18 16.53
C LEU A 48 -29.41 -0.91 15.66
N LEU A 49 -30.04 -0.92 14.50
CA LEU A 49 -30.13 0.27 13.65
C LEU A 49 -30.91 1.41 14.33
N ILE A 50 -31.98 1.11 15.07
CA ILE A 50 -32.69 2.11 15.87
C ILE A 50 -31.82 2.64 17.00
N LEU A 51 -31.08 1.77 17.69
CA LEU A 51 -30.18 2.16 18.78
C LEU A 51 -29.03 3.06 18.29
N GLU A 52 -28.42 2.73 17.14
CA GLU A 52 -27.39 3.56 16.51
C GLU A 52 -27.92 4.93 16.10
N ARG A 53 -29.11 4.97 15.47
CA ARG A 53 -29.77 6.24 15.12
C ARG A 53 -30.10 7.06 16.34
N TRP A 54 -30.59 6.43 17.41
CA TRP A 54 -30.87 7.09 18.68
C TRP A 54 -29.59 7.69 19.29
N ALA A 55 -28.45 6.99 19.23
CA ALA A 55 -27.18 7.54 19.70
C ALA A 55 -26.77 8.78 18.89
N TRP A 56 -26.91 8.76 17.56
CA TRP A 56 -26.66 9.94 16.72
C TRP A 56 -27.66 11.07 16.94
N GLU A 57 -28.93 10.77 17.20
CA GLU A 57 -29.93 11.75 17.63
C GLU A 57 -29.47 12.42 18.92
N LEU A 58 -29.08 11.64 19.93
CA LEU A 58 -28.58 12.10 21.22
C LEU A 58 -27.35 13.02 21.09
N PHE A 59 -26.37 12.63 20.26
CA PHE A 59 -25.18 13.45 19.97
C PHE A 59 -25.49 14.75 19.23
N SER A 60 -26.62 14.83 18.54
CA SER A 60 -27.00 16.00 17.74
C SER A 60 -27.90 17.00 18.48
N GLN A 61 -28.33 16.68 19.71
CA GLN A 61 -29.19 17.55 20.52
C GLN A 61 -28.47 18.84 20.95
N GLU A 62 -29.21 19.93 21.13
CA GLU A 62 -28.64 21.21 21.58
C GLU A 62 -28.19 21.19 23.05
N SER A 63 -28.84 20.35 23.88
CA SER A 63 -28.52 20.20 25.29
C SER A 63 -27.96 18.82 25.57
N HIS A 64 -26.88 18.79 26.35
CA HIS A 64 -26.14 17.58 26.68
C HIS A 64 -26.28 17.19 28.15
N GLY A 65 -27.43 17.48 28.77
CA GLY A 65 -27.69 17.10 30.17
C GLY A 65 -27.57 15.59 30.43
N TRP A 66 -27.68 14.76 29.39
CA TRP A 66 -27.40 13.33 29.44
C TRP A 66 -25.94 13.00 29.78
N MET A 67 -25.00 13.92 29.58
CA MET A 67 -23.59 13.72 29.91
C MET A 67 -23.35 13.65 31.42
N ASP A 68 -24.22 14.22 32.24
CA ASP A 68 -24.08 14.13 33.69
C ASP A 68 -24.60 12.77 34.24
N GLU A 69 -25.29 11.98 33.41
CA GLU A 69 -25.93 10.72 33.79
C GLU A 69 -25.08 9.50 33.42
N PRO A 70 -24.61 8.69 34.40
CA PRO A 70 -23.71 7.56 34.15
C PRO A 70 -24.27 6.48 33.21
N SER A 71 -25.57 6.21 33.24
CA SER A 71 -26.18 5.17 32.40
C SER A 71 -26.11 5.50 30.90
N TYR A 72 -26.20 6.78 30.52
CA TYR A 72 -26.00 7.20 29.14
C TYR A 72 -24.54 7.01 28.71
N GLN A 73 -23.60 7.46 29.54
CA GLN A 73 -22.17 7.30 29.26
C GLN A 73 -21.79 5.82 29.10
N GLN A 74 -22.27 4.97 30.00
CA GLN A 74 -22.01 3.53 29.98
C GLN A 74 -22.63 2.85 28.76
N LEU A 75 -23.84 3.24 28.36
CA LEU A 75 -24.48 2.75 27.14
C LEU A 75 -23.68 3.12 25.91
N LEU A 76 -23.32 4.40 25.76
CA LEU A 76 -22.54 4.87 24.61
C LEU A 76 -21.18 4.16 24.53
N GLN A 77 -20.45 4.06 25.64
CA GLN A 77 -19.18 3.34 25.66
C GLN A 77 -19.35 1.86 25.28
N THR A 78 -20.39 1.21 25.82
CA THR A 78 -20.69 -0.20 25.51
C THR A 78 -21.05 -0.39 24.04
N LEU A 79 -21.86 0.52 23.48
CA LEU A 79 -22.25 0.49 22.07
C LEU A 79 -21.05 0.68 21.15
N ALA A 80 -20.14 1.60 21.49
CA ALA A 80 -18.92 1.82 20.72
C ALA A 80 -17.99 0.59 20.71
N ILE A 81 -17.85 -0.11 21.85
CA ILE A 81 -17.11 -1.37 21.93
C ILE A 81 -17.82 -2.47 21.14
N PHE A 82 -19.16 -2.50 21.19
CA PHE A 82 -19.94 -3.45 20.42
C PHE A 82 -19.81 -3.20 18.91
N ASN A 83 -19.72 -1.94 18.47
CA ASN A 83 -19.43 -1.58 17.08
C ASN A 83 -18.07 -2.07 16.62
N GLU A 84 -17.03 -1.94 17.45
CA GLU A 84 -15.72 -2.55 17.15
C GLU A 84 -15.83 -4.09 16.98
N LYS A 85 -16.67 -4.75 17.79
CA LYS A 85 -16.95 -6.18 17.64
C LYS A 85 -17.70 -6.49 16.35
N ILE A 86 -18.65 -5.65 15.91
CA ILE A 86 -19.33 -5.80 14.62
C ILE A 86 -18.33 -5.72 13.46
N ILE A 87 -17.38 -4.79 13.53
CA ILE A 87 -16.35 -4.59 12.51
C ILE A 87 -15.50 -5.86 12.41
N PHE A 88 -14.86 -6.26 13.51
CA PHE A 88 -13.80 -7.26 13.46
C PHE A 88 -14.24 -8.70 13.74
N ASN A 89 -15.35 -8.94 14.44
CA ASN A 89 -15.69 -10.29 14.90
C ASN A 89 -16.97 -10.85 14.25
N CYS A 90 -17.76 -10.02 13.56
CA CYS A 90 -18.98 -10.45 12.88
C CYS A 90 -18.78 -10.70 11.37
N GLY A 91 -17.88 -11.61 10.98
CA GLY A 91 -17.55 -11.87 9.56
C GLY A 91 -18.71 -12.39 8.69
N GLU A 92 -19.72 -13.02 9.29
CA GLU A 92 -20.88 -13.56 8.56
C GLU A 92 -21.86 -12.48 8.08
N ILE A 93 -21.69 -11.25 8.56
CA ILE A 93 -22.56 -10.12 8.23
C ILE A 93 -21.95 -9.39 7.04
N ASP A 94 -22.74 -9.28 5.99
CA ASP A 94 -22.38 -8.55 4.78
C ASP A 94 -21.93 -7.10 5.07
N MET A 95 -20.95 -6.64 4.29
CA MET A 95 -20.33 -5.31 4.40
C MET A 95 -21.37 -4.18 4.37
N GLU A 96 -22.36 -4.21 3.47
CA GLU A 96 -23.35 -3.13 3.34
C GLU A 96 -24.24 -3.01 4.58
N LYS A 97 -24.56 -4.15 5.20
CA LYS A 97 -25.31 -4.18 6.47
C LYS A 97 -24.50 -3.59 7.62
N LYS A 98 -23.21 -3.93 7.73
CA LYS A 98 -22.31 -3.33 8.73
C LYS A 98 -22.20 -1.82 8.51
N GLY A 99 -21.96 -1.40 7.27
CA GLY A 99 -21.88 0.01 6.89
C GLY A 99 -23.16 0.78 7.23
N SER A 100 -24.33 0.19 6.98
CA SER A 100 -25.63 0.79 7.31
C SER A 100 -25.86 1.00 8.82
N LEU A 101 -25.29 0.14 9.67
CA LEU A 101 -25.33 0.32 11.13
C LEU A 101 -24.40 1.46 11.55
N LEU A 102 -23.13 1.37 11.13
CA LEU A 102 -22.07 2.28 11.57
C LEU A 102 -22.27 3.71 11.03
N PHE A 103 -22.69 3.87 9.77
CA PHE A 103 -22.92 5.16 9.12
C PHE A 103 -24.41 5.53 9.09
N SER A 104 -25.14 5.24 10.17
CA SER A 104 -26.58 5.54 10.28
C SER A 104 -26.91 7.03 10.51
N VAL A 105 -25.87 7.87 10.60
CA VAL A 105 -25.93 9.33 10.81
C VAL A 105 -26.29 10.12 9.55
N THR A 106 -26.99 11.24 9.71
CA THR A 106 -27.22 12.21 8.60
C THR A 106 -26.20 13.34 8.57
N ILE A 107 -26.09 14.04 7.44
CA ILE A 107 -25.20 15.20 7.30
C ILE A 107 -25.60 16.33 8.26
N GLU A 108 -26.89 16.54 8.53
CA GLU A 108 -27.37 17.53 9.50
C GLU A 108 -26.91 17.18 10.92
N GLN A 109 -26.99 15.91 11.31
CA GLN A 109 -26.53 15.45 12.62
C GLN A 109 -25.01 15.62 12.77
N VAL A 110 -24.24 15.25 11.74
CA VAL A 110 -22.78 15.48 11.71
C VAL A 110 -22.45 16.97 11.88
N ASN A 111 -23.21 17.87 11.24
CA ASN A 111 -23.03 19.31 11.41
C ASN A 111 -23.29 19.75 12.85
N SER A 112 -24.36 19.27 13.46
CA SER A 112 -24.63 19.54 14.87
C SER A 112 -23.49 19.06 15.75
N VAL A 113 -22.98 17.85 15.53
CA VAL A 113 -21.82 17.31 16.27
C VAL A 113 -20.62 18.24 16.15
N PHE A 114 -20.23 18.65 14.93
CA PHE A 114 -19.11 19.57 14.77
C PHE A 114 -19.35 20.93 15.41
N MET A 115 -20.56 21.50 15.33
CA MET A 115 -20.88 22.76 16.01
C MET A 115 -20.71 22.65 17.53
N HIS A 116 -20.99 21.50 18.13
CA HIS A 116 -20.76 21.28 19.56
C HIS A 116 -19.26 21.20 19.89
N ILE A 117 -18.49 20.46 19.09
CA ILE A 117 -17.02 20.40 19.25
C ILE A 117 -16.42 21.82 19.16
N GLU A 118 -16.85 22.62 18.18
CA GLU A 118 -16.37 23.98 17.96
C GLU A 118 -16.75 24.95 19.10
N ARG A 119 -17.89 24.74 19.77
CA ARG A 119 -18.33 25.54 20.93
C ARG A 119 -17.59 25.18 22.21
N SER A 120 -16.98 24.01 22.29
CA SER A 120 -16.32 23.55 23.51
C SER A 120 -15.02 24.30 23.81
N THR A 121 -14.97 24.87 25.00
CA THR A 121 -13.80 25.56 25.56
C THR A 121 -12.99 24.68 26.52
N TYR A 122 -13.46 23.48 26.85
CA TYR A 122 -12.79 22.56 27.76
C TYR A 122 -11.87 21.61 27.00
N ASP A 123 -10.62 21.49 27.44
CA ASP A 123 -9.65 20.61 26.76
C ASP A 123 -9.97 19.12 26.91
N ASN A 124 -10.61 18.72 28.02
CA ASN A 124 -11.05 17.36 28.32
C ASN A 124 -12.57 17.24 28.31
N ASP A 125 -13.20 17.70 27.23
CA ASP A 125 -14.65 17.58 27.05
C ASP A 125 -15.05 16.12 26.77
N PRO A 126 -15.85 15.48 27.64
CA PRO A 126 -16.31 14.10 27.44
C PRO A 126 -17.07 13.89 26.13
N PHE A 127 -17.75 14.90 25.60
CA PHE A 127 -18.45 14.82 24.32
C PHE A 127 -17.47 14.52 23.18
N ILE A 128 -16.35 15.24 23.14
CA ILE A 128 -15.32 15.05 22.13
C ILE A 128 -14.74 13.64 22.26
N ALA A 129 -14.59 13.11 23.48
CA ALA A 129 -14.08 11.77 23.71
C ALA A 129 -15.01 10.70 23.10
N PHE A 130 -16.32 10.80 23.34
CA PHE A 130 -17.28 9.89 22.76
C PHE A 130 -17.29 9.96 21.24
N ILE A 131 -17.43 11.15 20.66
CA ILE A 131 -17.46 11.30 19.19
C ILE A 131 -16.17 10.79 18.54
N SER A 132 -15.02 10.98 19.19
CA SER A 132 -13.74 10.45 18.69
C SER A 132 -13.78 8.93 18.49
N ILE A 133 -14.40 8.20 19.43
CA ILE A 133 -14.52 6.74 19.33
C ILE A 133 -15.42 6.33 18.16
N TRP A 134 -16.52 7.05 17.91
CA TRP A 134 -17.38 6.78 16.74
C TRP A 134 -16.64 7.04 15.42
N PHE A 135 -15.94 8.15 15.34
CA PHE A 135 -15.12 8.49 14.18
C PHE A 135 -13.99 7.48 13.96
N ASP A 136 -13.37 6.97 15.03
CA ASP A 136 -12.38 5.90 14.94
C ASP A 136 -13.00 4.58 14.47
N ASN A 137 -14.22 4.23 14.93
CA ASN A 137 -14.94 3.05 14.44
C ASN A 137 -15.29 3.15 12.95
N HIS A 138 -15.72 4.32 12.48
CA HIS A 138 -15.92 4.57 11.04
C HIS A 138 -14.61 4.35 10.26
N ALA A 139 -13.50 4.91 10.75
CA ALA A 139 -12.19 4.76 10.12
C ALA A 139 -11.74 3.28 10.09
N LYS A 140 -11.82 2.58 11.22
CA LYS A 140 -11.49 1.14 11.34
C LYS A 140 -12.29 0.30 10.35
N PHE A 141 -13.60 0.50 10.27
CA PHE A 141 -14.46 -0.23 9.35
C PHE A 141 -14.08 0.01 7.89
N ALA A 142 -13.94 1.28 7.51
CA ALA A 142 -13.70 1.61 6.11
C ALA A 142 -12.29 1.24 5.65
N PHE A 143 -11.27 1.27 6.52
CA PHE A 143 -9.95 0.72 6.20
C PHE A 143 -9.95 -0.80 6.01
N ASP A 144 -10.82 -1.54 6.72
CA ASP A 144 -11.01 -2.98 6.54
C ASP A 144 -11.89 -3.33 5.32
N ASN A 145 -12.57 -2.33 4.73
CA ASN A 145 -13.54 -2.47 3.63
C ASN A 145 -13.41 -1.29 2.64
N LEU A 146 -12.29 -1.22 1.91
CA LEU A 146 -11.95 -0.08 1.04
C LEU A 146 -12.94 0.15 -0.11
N GLU A 147 -13.71 -0.87 -0.48
CA GLU A 147 -14.77 -0.80 -1.48
C GLU A 147 -16.06 -0.15 -0.96
N TYR A 148 -16.24 -0.05 0.36
CA TYR A 148 -17.41 0.59 0.95
C TYR A 148 -17.37 2.09 0.72
N THR A 149 -18.47 2.66 0.21
CA THR A 149 -18.56 4.12 -0.02
C THR A 149 -19.77 4.70 0.71
N SER A 150 -19.60 5.89 1.29
CA SER A 150 -20.68 6.60 1.96
C SER A 150 -20.51 8.12 1.80
N PRO A 151 -21.59 8.87 1.47
CA PRO A 151 -21.55 10.33 1.45
C PRO A 151 -21.09 10.95 2.78
N ILE A 152 -21.30 10.24 3.90
CA ILE A 152 -20.87 10.67 5.23
C ILE A 152 -19.34 10.68 5.34
N ILE A 153 -18.65 9.70 4.76
CA ILE A 153 -17.18 9.66 4.74
C ILE A 153 -16.64 10.91 4.04
N ASN A 154 -17.19 11.22 2.87
CA ASN A 154 -16.81 12.38 2.07
C ASN A 154 -17.10 13.69 2.81
N TYR A 155 -18.26 13.79 3.45
CA TYR A 155 -18.65 14.99 4.17
C TYR A 155 -17.72 15.26 5.37
N ILE A 156 -17.54 14.26 6.24
CA ILE A 156 -16.69 14.38 7.44
C ILE A 156 -15.24 14.66 7.03
N GLY A 157 -14.70 13.92 6.04
CA GLY A 157 -13.34 14.12 5.55
C GLY A 157 -13.07 15.56 5.08
N ARG A 158 -13.97 16.11 4.24
CA ARG A 158 -13.87 17.50 3.78
C ARG A 158 -14.01 18.51 4.93
N TYR A 159 -14.90 18.24 5.89
CA TYR A 159 -15.08 19.12 7.04
C TYR A 159 -13.83 19.13 7.93
N VAL A 160 -13.34 17.94 8.30
CA VAL A 160 -12.13 17.72 9.11
C VAL A 160 -10.93 18.43 8.50
N PHE A 161 -10.74 18.27 7.19
CA PHE A 161 -9.65 18.92 6.49
C PHE A 161 -9.73 20.46 6.62
N ASN A 162 -10.86 21.04 6.22
CA ASN A 162 -11.01 22.49 6.14
C ASN A 162 -11.03 23.18 7.51
N LYS A 163 -11.60 22.54 8.53
CA LYS A 163 -11.81 23.15 9.85
C LYS A 163 -10.74 22.79 10.87
N TYR A 164 -10.16 21.59 10.80
CA TYR A 164 -9.26 21.09 11.82
C TYR A 164 -7.82 20.98 11.32
N ILE A 165 -7.56 20.25 10.23
CA ILE A 165 -6.17 20.04 9.75
C ILE A 165 -5.53 21.35 9.27
N LYS A 166 -6.29 22.23 8.61
CA LYS A 166 -5.80 23.56 8.19
C LYS A 166 -5.78 24.61 9.31
N SER A 167 -6.22 24.26 10.52
CA SER A 167 -6.35 25.22 11.61
C SER A 167 -5.01 25.61 12.23
N LYS A 168 -4.97 26.74 12.92
CA LYS A 168 -3.80 27.16 13.70
C LYS A 168 -3.61 26.25 14.92
N GLU A 169 -4.71 25.79 15.50
CA GLU A 169 -4.77 24.90 16.65
C GLU A 169 -4.08 23.57 16.37
N TYR A 170 -4.30 22.98 15.19
CA TYR A 170 -3.60 21.77 14.76
C TYR A 170 -2.08 21.97 14.70
N LYS A 171 -1.61 23.08 14.12
CA LYS A 171 -0.18 23.42 14.09
C LYS A 171 0.41 23.62 15.51
N ILE A 172 -0.35 24.22 16.42
CA ILE A 172 0.05 24.39 17.83
C ILE A 172 0.23 23.02 18.50
N PHE A 173 -0.74 22.11 18.33
CA PHE A 173 -0.67 20.78 18.91
C PHE A 173 0.43 19.91 18.30
N LEU A 174 0.69 20.02 17.00
CA LEU A 174 1.87 19.40 16.38
C LEU A 174 3.17 19.93 16.99
N THR A 175 3.25 21.25 17.19
CA THR A 175 4.43 21.88 17.80
C THR A 175 4.66 21.38 19.23
N GLN A 176 3.59 21.18 19.98
CA GLN A 176 3.63 20.60 21.32
C GLN A 176 4.17 19.15 21.31
N LEU A 177 3.77 18.34 20.33
CA LEU A 177 4.21 16.95 20.21
C LEU A 177 5.70 16.81 19.89
N ARG A 178 6.37 17.86 19.39
CA ARG A 178 7.82 17.88 19.13
C ARG A 178 8.69 17.84 20.39
N GLN A 179 8.10 18.03 21.57
CA GLN A 179 8.87 18.03 22.82
C GLN A 179 9.38 16.61 23.13
N PRO A 180 10.67 16.43 23.48
CA PRO A 180 11.26 15.11 23.74
C PRO A 180 10.72 14.44 25.00
N HIS A 181 10.22 15.23 25.95
CA HIS A 181 9.63 14.75 27.19
C HIS A 181 8.20 15.26 27.28
N LEU A 182 7.25 14.37 27.00
CA LEU A 182 5.82 14.66 27.03
C LEU A 182 5.25 14.29 28.40
N SER A 183 4.59 15.25 29.05
CA SER A 183 3.74 14.96 30.21
C SER A 183 2.44 14.32 29.75
N HIS A 184 1.91 13.35 30.50
CA HIS A 184 0.58 12.77 30.22
C HIS A 184 -0.54 13.83 30.15
N THR A 185 -0.34 14.98 30.80
CA THR A 185 -1.31 16.09 30.79
C THR A 185 -1.46 16.78 29.42
N ILE A 186 -0.55 16.53 28.46
CA ILE A 186 -0.63 17.11 27.11
C ILE A 186 -1.73 16.44 26.28
N PHE A 187 -2.00 15.16 26.53
CA PHE A 187 -2.94 14.35 25.76
C PHE A 187 -4.37 14.56 26.24
N THR A 188 -4.83 15.79 26.11
CA THR A 188 -6.23 16.12 26.39
C THR A 188 -7.13 15.54 25.31
N THR A 189 -8.42 15.40 25.60
CA THR A 189 -9.39 14.90 24.62
C THR A 189 -9.39 15.74 23.33
N LYS A 190 -9.32 17.06 23.47
CA LYS A 190 -9.23 17.97 22.34
C LYS A 190 -7.92 17.81 21.57
N PHE A 191 -6.79 17.62 22.26
CA PHE A 191 -5.52 17.32 21.61
C PHE A 191 -5.61 16.04 20.75
N LEU A 192 -6.11 14.94 21.33
CA LEU A 192 -6.23 13.66 20.64
C LEU A 192 -7.20 13.72 19.46
N PHE A 193 -8.30 14.45 19.59
CA PHE A 193 -9.21 14.66 18.48
C PHE A 193 -8.50 15.31 17.29
N TYR A 194 -7.71 16.35 17.54
CA TYR A 194 -6.97 17.05 16.49
C TYR A 194 -5.81 16.24 15.91
N ILE A 195 -5.07 15.48 16.73
CA ILE A 195 -3.79 14.85 16.34
C ILE A 195 -3.91 13.35 16.00
N ALA A 196 -4.98 12.67 16.44
CA ALA A 196 -5.23 11.27 16.12
C ALA A 196 -6.51 11.11 15.27
N THR A 197 -7.67 11.51 15.80
CA THR A 197 -8.97 11.26 15.16
C THR A 197 -9.10 11.98 13.81
N CYS A 198 -8.81 13.28 13.76
CA CYS A 198 -8.89 14.07 12.53
C CYS A 198 -7.94 13.55 11.43
N PRO A 199 -6.62 13.35 11.68
CA PRO A 199 -5.71 12.76 10.70
C PRO A 199 -6.15 11.39 10.20
N SER A 200 -6.67 10.54 11.09
CA SER A 200 -7.17 9.23 10.69
C SER A 200 -8.35 9.31 9.74
N TYR A 201 -9.35 10.14 10.07
CA TYR A 201 -10.55 10.26 9.25
C TYR A 201 -10.23 10.95 7.92
N PHE A 202 -9.31 11.91 7.94
CA PHE A 202 -8.85 12.53 6.70
C PHE A 202 -8.07 11.55 5.82
N ASN A 203 -7.20 10.71 6.40
CA ASN A 203 -6.53 9.66 5.64
C ASN A 203 -7.54 8.71 4.98
N LEU A 204 -8.61 8.33 5.68
CA LEU A 204 -9.72 7.57 5.10
C LEU A 204 -10.31 8.30 3.88
N TYR A 205 -10.62 9.59 4.02
CA TYR A 205 -11.17 10.40 2.93
C TYR A 205 -10.25 10.44 1.70
N LEU A 206 -8.94 10.53 1.91
CA LEU A 206 -7.97 10.51 0.81
C LEU A 206 -8.08 9.22 -0.01
N VAL A 207 -8.17 8.07 0.66
CA VAL A 207 -8.25 6.76 -0.01
C VAL A 207 -9.49 6.63 -0.90
N HIS A 208 -10.62 7.25 -0.55
CA HIS A 208 -11.85 7.19 -1.35
C HIS A 208 -11.97 8.28 -2.43
N GLU A 209 -11.37 9.47 -2.24
CA GLU A 209 -11.54 10.64 -3.10
C GLU A 209 -10.21 11.15 -3.71
N ALA A 210 -9.35 10.22 -4.12
CA ALA A 210 -8.01 10.51 -4.65
C ALA A 210 -7.99 11.55 -5.79
N LYS A 211 -9.01 11.56 -6.66
CA LYS A 211 -9.07 12.46 -7.83
C LYS A 211 -9.21 13.94 -7.48
N MET A 212 -9.93 14.31 -6.41
CA MET A 212 -10.05 15.71 -5.99
C MET A 212 -8.83 16.22 -5.21
N PHE A 213 -8.00 15.30 -4.70
CA PHE A 213 -6.81 15.62 -3.92
C PHE A 213 -5.64 16.11 -4.77
N TYR A 214 -5.48 15.60 -6.01
CA TYR A 214 -4.32 15.90 -6.87
C TYR A 214 -4.01 17.39 -7.03
N ASP A 215 -5.03 18.23 -7.11
CA ASP A 215 -4.85 19.68 -7.34
C ASP A 215 -4.38 20.44 -6.09
N TYR A 216 -4.51 19.87 -4.89
CA TYR A 216 -4.27 20.55 -3.60
C TYR A 216 -3.34 19.80 -2.64
N ALA A 217 -2.89 18.61 -3.04
CA ALA A 217 -2.11 17.71 -2.21
C ALA A 217 -0.85 18.33 -1.59
N ASP A 218 -0.11 19.14 -2.36
CA ASP A 218 1.10 19.80 -1.86
C ASP A 218 0.78 20.80 -0.74
N ASP A 219 -0.30 21.57 -0.89
CA ASP A 219 -0.77 22.51 0.14
C ASP A 219 -1.22 21.78 1.42
N ILE A 220 -1.82 20.60 1.25
CA ILE A 220 -2.27 19.74 2.34
C ILE A 220 -1.08 19.18 3.11
N VAL A 221 -0.11 18.64 2.40
CA VAL A 221 1.11 18.07 2.96
C VAL A 221 1.91 19.12 3.74
N GLN A 222 2.01 20.34 3.21
CA GLN A 222 2.69 21.45 3.88
C GLN A 222 2.07 21.81 5.25
N CYS A 223 0.81 21.44 5.50
CA CYS A 223 0.18 21.71 6.79
C CYS A 223 0.84 20.96 7.96
N PHE A 224 1.46 19.80 7.70
CA PHE A 224 1.99 18.94 8.76
C PHE A 224 3.40 18.38 8.51
N SER A 225 3.94 18.43 7.30
CA SER A 225 5.16 17.70 6.93
C SER A 225 6.38 18.03 7.80
N GLU A 226 6.68 19.31 8.03
CA GLU A 226 7.83 19.73 8.85
C GLU A 226 7.73 19.20 10.29
N ASP A 227 6.57 19.38 10.94
CA ASP A 227 6.40 18.90 12.31
C ASP A 227 6.38 17.38 12.37
N TYR A 228 5.77 16.72 11.39
CA TYR A 228 5.76 15.26 11.30
C TYR A 228 7.18 14.68 11.29
N LEU A 229 8.06 15.19 10.42
CA LEU A 229 9.45 14.71 10.35
C LEU A 229 10.17 14.90 11.68
N GLU A 230 10.01 16.07 12.31
CA GLU A 230 10.64 16.35 13.60
C GLU A 230 10.07 15.50 14.75
N ILE A 231 8.75 15.28 14.78
CA ILE A 231 8.07 14.41 15.76
C ILE A 231 8.63 12.99 15.67
N ILE A 232 8.69 12.42 14.47
CA ILE A 232 9.23 11.07 14.26
C ILE A 232 10.69 11.00 14.69
N ARG A 233 11.50 11.99 14.30
CA ARG A 233 12.90 12.08 14.69
C ARG A 233 13.11 12.08 16.20
N VAL A 234 12.43 13.00 16.90
CA VAL A 234 12.56 13.19 18.35
C VAL A 234 12.14 11.92 19.10
N HIS A 235 11.02 11.32 18.73
CA HIS A 235 10.45 10.20 19.48
C HIS A 235 11.05 8.84 19.10
N SER A 236 11.72 8.71 17.96
CA SER A 236 12.35 7.45 17.54
C SER A 236 13.39 6.91 18.54
N TYR A 237 13.98 7.77 19.38
CA TYR A 237 14.96 7.37 20.40
C TYR A 237 14.34 6.93 21.73
N SER A 238 13.02 7.09 21.91
CA SER A 238 12.33 6.92 23.18
C SER A 238 11.15 5.93 23.11
N VAL A 239 11.11 5.07 22.08
CA VAL A 239 10.00 4.14 21.78
C VAL A 239 9.57 3.32 22.99
N ALA A 240 10.51 2.86 23.80
CA ALA A 240 10.24 2.09 25.03
C ALA A 240 9.43 2.85 26.10
N SER A 241 9.38 4.17 26.03
CA SER A 241 8.68 5.06 26.96
C SER A 241 7.38 5.65 26.41
N TRP A 242 6.97 5.27 25.20
CA TRP A 242 5.77 5.81 24.59
C TRP A 242 4.51 5.42 25.36
N SER A 243 3.62 6.38 25.57
CA SER A 243 2.26 6.11 26.06
C SER A 243 1.36 5.64 24.92
N LYS A 244 0.18 5.09 25.25
CA LYS A 244 -0.82 4.66 24.25
C LYS A 244 -1.26 5.82 23.35
N GLU A 245 -1.40 6.99 23.94
CA GLU A 245 -1.78 8.23 23.25
C GLU A 245 -0.72 8.63 22.21
N LEU A 246 0.56 8.57 22.60
CA LEU A 246 1.67 8.87 21.69
C LEU A 246 1.76 7.87 20.53
N VAL A 247 1.60 6.56 20.82
CA VAL A 247 1.52 5.52 19.77
C VAL A 247 0.40 5.86 18.78
N SER A 248 -0.79 6.22 19.28
CA SER A 248 -1.93 6.58 18.44
C SER A 248 -1.61 7.76 17.53
N CYS A 249 -1.11 8.87 18.08
CA CYS A 249 -0.74 10.05 17.31
C CYS A 249 0.28 9.71 16.22
N ILE A 250 1.38 9.04 16.57
CA ILE A 250 2.44 8.67 15.62
C ILE A 250 1.91 7.74 14.52
N ALA A 251 1.11 6.72 14.89
CA ALA A 251 0.55 5.76 13.94
C ALA A 251 -0.36 6.43 12.90
N ARG A 252 -1.23 7.37 13.31
CA ARG A 252 -2.14 8.07 12.40
C ARG A 252 -1.39 9.06 11.50
N HIS A 253 -0.32 9.68 11.98
CA HIS A 253 0.50 10.57 11.16
C HIS A 253 1.40 9.85 10.15
N ILE A 254 1.94 8.67 10.49
CA ILE A 254 2.62 7.81 9.51
C ILE A 254 1.60 7.35 8.45
N SER A 255 0.42 6.88 8.88
CA SER A 255 -0.66 6.48 7.98
C SER A 255 -1.06 7.61 7.01
N LEU A 256 -1.24 8.83 7.52
CA LEU A 256 -1.62 10.00 6.73
C LEU A 256 -0.51 10.40 5.75
N THR A 257 0.77 10.36 6.16
CA THR A 257 1.90 10.63 5.28
C THR A 257 1.94 9.63 4.12
N VAL A 258 1.74 8.34 4.41
CA VAL A 258 1.65 7.29 3.38
C VAL A 258 0.48 7.56 2.44
N GLY A 259 -0.69 7.89 2.97
CA GLY A 259 -1.86 8.28 2.19
C GLY A 259 -1.53 9.44 1.25
N CYS A 260 -1.08 10.58 1.76
CA CYS A 260 -0.80 11.77 0.95
C CYS A 260 0.25 11.55 -0.16
N CYS A 261 1.29 10.76 0.09
CA CYS A 261 2.42 10.64 -0.83
C CYS A 261 2.22 9.60 -1.94
N TRP A 262 1.33 8.61 -1.76
CA TRP A 262 1.22 7.44 -2.67
C TRP A 262 -0.21 7.05 -3.06
N LEU A 263 -1.13 8.02 -3.14
CA LEU A 263 -2.55 7.82 -3.47
C LEU A 263 -2.87 7.05 -4.76
N ASP A 264 -2.07 7.21 -5.83
CA ASP A 264 -2.24 6.49 -7.11
C ASP A 264 -1.19 5.35 -7.29
N GLY A 265 -0.50 4.94 -6.22
CA GLY A 265 0.60 3.97 -6.30
C GLY A 265 1.91 4.60 -6.77
N GLU A 266 2.31 4.36 -8.03
CA GLU A 266 3.68 4.63 -8.52
C GLU A 266 3.99 6.12 -8.81
N ASN A 267 2.97 6.95 -8.98
CA ASN A 267 3.17 8.38 -9.20
C ASN A 267 3.52 9.05 -7.87
N GLN A 268 4.67 9.72 -7.84
CA GLN A 268 5.25 10.40 -6.67
C GLN A 268 5.08 11.94 -6.69
N PRO A 269 3.91 12.53 -7.05
CA PRO A 269 3.85 13.96 -7.28
C PRO A 269 4.11 14.77 -6.00
N HIS A 270 3.72 14.23 -4.83
CA HIS A 270 3.70 14.99 -3.56
C HIS A 270 4.83 14.61 -2.59
N MET A 271 5.68 13.63 -2.94
CA MET A 271 6.77 13.25 -2.06
C MET A 271 7.69 14.43 -1.77
N LYS A 272 7.98 15.26 -2.78
CA LYS A 272 8.86 16.43 -2.62
C LYS A 272 8.31 17.47 -1.62
N ALA A 273 7.00 17.48 -1.38
CA ALA A 273 6.37 18.35 -0.40
C ALA A 273 6.60 17.88 1.05
N VAL A 274 6.77 16.57 1.28
CA VAL A 274 7.21 16.04 2.58
C VAL A 274 8.73 16.06 2.67
N PHE A 275 9.41 15.53 1.66
CA PHE A 275 10.85 15.30 1.62
C PHE A 275 11.49 16.17 0.54
N PRO A 276 11.92 17.40 0.85
CA PRO A 276 12.49 18.30 -0.14
C PRO A 276 13.87 17.84 -0.63
N THR A 277 14.53 16.94 0.10
CA THR A 277 15.87 16.42 -0.22
C THR A 277 15.93 14.91 0.00
N GLU A 278 16.81 14.24 -0.73
CA GLU A 278 17.09 12.81 -0.53
C GLU A 278 17.59 12.53 0.90
N LYS A 279 18.37 13.45 1.48
CA LYS A 279 18.80 13.37 2.87
C LYS A 279 17.61 13.32 3.85
N ALA A 280 16.55 14.10 3.59
CA ALA A 280 15.36 14.05 4.43
C ALA A 280 14.65 12.68 4.36
N VAL A 281 14.66 12.04 3.19
CA VAL A 281 14.14 10.67 3.03
C VAL A 281 15.00 9.68 3.84
N HIS A 282 16.33 9.75 3.69
CA HIS A 282 17.28 8.93 4.41
C HIS A 282 17.11 9.05 5.94
N ASP A 283 17.19 10.27 6.47
CA ASP A 283 17.14 10.51 7.92
C ASP A 283 15.81 10.00 8.51
N HIS A 284 14.70 10.24 7.80
CA HIS A 284 13.39 9.74 8.22
C HIS A 284 13.26 8.21 8.13
N PHE A 285 13.87 7.59 7.11
CA PHE A 285 13.90 6.14 6.96
C PHE A 285 14.64 5.50 8.15
N GLU A 286 15.77 6.06 8.56
CA GLU A 286 16.49 5.62 9.76
C GLU A 286 15.65 5.77 11.04
N ASP A 287 14.93 6.89 11.17
CA ASP A 287 14.07 7.13 12.33
C ASP A 287 12.92 6.13 12.41
N LEU A 288 12.25 5.83 11.29
CA LEU A 288 11.24 4.79 11.22
C LEU A 288 11.83 3.40 11.46
N LEU A 289 13.04 3.12 10.97
CA LEU A 289 13.69 1.84 11.18
C LEU A 289 14.04 1.64 12.65
N ARG A 290 14.43 2.71 13.36
CA ARG A 290 14.66 2.70 14.81
C ARG A 290 13.37 2.40 15.58
N ILE A 291 12.25 2.99 15.16
CA ILE A 291 10.93 2.69 15.73
C ILE A 291 10.58 1.21 15.52
N LEU A 292 10.66 0.74 14.28
CA LEU A 292 10.26 -0.63 13.94
C LEU A 292 11.19 -1.68 14.56
N SER A 293 12.46 -1.35 14.83
CA SER A 293 13.42 -2.27 15.45
C SER A 293 13.18 -2.50 16.96
N TYR A 294 12.20 -1.81 17.58
CA TYR A 294 11.81 -2.08 18.96
C TYR A 294 10.90 -3.30 19.04
N GLU A 295 11.50 -4.48 19.23
CA GLU A 295 10.83 -5.80 19.24
C GLU A 295 9.57 -5.90 20.13
N PRO A 296 9.46 -5.24 21.30
CA PRO A 296 8.24 -5.31 22.11
C PRO A 296 6.97 -4.81 21.40
N LEU A 297 7.07 -4.04 20.31
CA LEU A 297 5.92 -3.69 19.47
C LEU A 297 5.26 -4.93 18.85
N TYR A 298 6.06 -5.96 18.53
CA TYR A 298 5.57 -7.12 17.79
C TYR A 298 4.59 -7.95 18.62
N ALA A 299 4.76 -7.97 19.94
CA ALA A 299 3.85 -8.64 20.87
C ALA A 299 2.44 -8.00 20.91
N GLN A 300 2.28 -6.78 20.39
CA GLN A 300 1.00 -6.07 20.31
C GLN A 300 0.35 -6.16 18.92
N ILE A 301 1.01 -6.79 17.94
CA ILE A 301 0.44 -6.97 16.60
C ILE A 301 -0.76 -7.92 16.70
N ARG A 302 -1.85 -7.52 16.07
CA ARG A 302 -3.09 -8.30 15.99
C ARG A 302 -3.36 -8.72 14.56
N ILE A 303 -4.13 -9.81 14.40
CA ILE A 303 -4.59 -10.31 13.09
C ILE A 303 -5.28 -9.21 12.28
N LYS A 304 -6.02 -8.31 12.95
CA LYS A 304 -6.76 -7.19 12.34
C LYS A 304 -6.26 -5.87 12.88
N ARG A 305 -6.47 -4.79 12.11
CA ARG A 305 -6.10 -3.39 12.43
C ARG A 305 -6.98 -2.78 13.55
N SER A 306 -7.04 -3.44 14.71
CA SER A 306 -7.92 -3.09 15.84
C SER A 306 -7.24 -2.24 16.92
N ASN A 307 -5.91 -2.17 16.96
CA ASN A 307 -5.15 -1.31 17.87
C ASN A 307 -4.11 -0.47 17.11
N ASP A 308 -3.63 0.58 17.78
CA ASP A 308 -2.71 1.55 17.18
C ASP A 308 -1.31 0.96 16.92
N GLU A 309 -0.85 -0.04 17.67
CA GLU A 309 0.43 -0.72 17.38
C GLU A 309 0.39 -1.48 16.05
N THR A 310 -0.73 -2.14 15.74
CA THR A 310 -0.93 -2.78 14.43
C THR A 310 -0.99 -1.73 13.33
N VAL A 311 -1.64 -0.59 13.57
CA VAL A 311 -1.67 0.53 12.62
C VAL A 311 -0.26 1.08 12.36
N LEU A 312 0.52 1.27 13.43
CA LEU A 312 1.88 1.79 13.39
C LEU A 312 2.78 0.90 12.54
N VAL A 313 2.89 -0.38 12.93
CA VAL A 313 3.76 -1.35 12.23
C VAL A 313 3.34 -1.49 10.78
N GLY A 314 2.05 -1.66 10.50
CA GLY A 314 1.54 -1.83 9.14
C GLY A 314 1.85 -0.63 8.25
N SER A 315 1.63 0.59 8.78
CA SER A 315 1.88 1.81 8.02
C SER A 315 3.38 2.07 7.81
N SER A 316 4.23 1.73 8.79
CA SER A 316 5.68 1.77 8.63
C SER A 316 6.18 0.77 7.59
N LEU A 317 5.65 -0.46 7.57
CA LEU A 317 6.00 -1.47 6.55
C LEU A 317 5.61 -1.01 5.15
N THR A 318 4.40 -0.48 4.98
CA THR A 318 3.95 0.09 3.70
C THR A 318 4.84 1.25 3.28
N TYR A 319 5.24 2.11 4.22
CA TYR A 319 6.22 3.17 3.97
C TYR A 319 7.55 2.61 3.45
N PHE A 320 8.11 1.58 4.10
CA PHE A 320 9.34 0.93 3.65
C PHE A 320 9.22 0.37 2.25
N LEU A 321 8.15 -0.39 1.96
CA LEU A 321 7.90 -0.95 0.64
C LEU A 321 7.89 0.13 -0.45
N LEU A 322 7.22 1.24 -0.18
CA LEU A 322 7.10 2.35 -1.13
C LEU A 322 8.44 3.06 -1.36
N ILE A 323 9.30 3.20 -0.34
CA ILE A 323 10.64 3.79 -0.47
C ILE A 323 11.60 2.86 -1.21
N VAL A 324 11.64 1.56 -0.89
CA VAL A 324 12.59 0.63 -1.54
C VAL A 324 12.30 0.44 -3.03
N GLN A 325 11.07 0.70 -3.47
CA GLN A 325 10.67 0.71 -4.88
C GLN A 325 11.10 1.98 -5.64
N MET A 326 11.59 3.01 -4.93
CA MET A 326 12.04 4.26 -5.54
C MET A 326 13.37 4.15 -6.27
N ARG A 327 13.70 5.20 -7.04
CA ARG A 327 14.97 5.31 -7.78
C ARG A 327 16.04 5.97 -6.90
N ASN A 328 17.30 5.64 -7.18
CA ASN A 328 18.49 6.36 -6.72
C ASN A 328 18.57 6.54 -5.19
N MET A 329 18.35 5.47 -4.44
CA MET A 329 18.53 5.47 -2.98
C MET A 329 19.79 4.68 -2.64
N ASP A 330 20.96 5.17 -3.05
CA ASP A 330 22.23 4.44 -2.93
C ASP A 330 22.57 4.13 -1.45
N TRP A 331 22.13 5.02 -0.55
CA TRP A 331 22.25 4.87 0.90
C TRP A 331 21.45 3.69 1.48
N LEU A 332 20.47 3.12 0.77
CA LEU A 332 19.75 1.93 1.25
C LEU A 332 20.70 0.76 1.47
N SER A 333 21.76 0.67 0.67
CA SER A 333 22.77 -0.38 0.79
C SER A 333 23.41 -0.44 2.19
N ASP A 334 23.59 0.71 2.84
CA ASP A 334 24.15 0.82 4.18
C ASP A 334 23.17 0.35 5.28
N LEU A 335 21.86 0.45 5.03
CA LEU A 335 20.79 0.10 5.98
C LEU A 335 20.18 -1.29 5.73
N ASN A 336 20.46 -1.92 4.59
CA ASN A 336 19.87 -3.19 4.16
C ASN A 336 20.00 -4.30 5.20
N ALA A 337 21.15 -4.41 5.88
CA ALA A 337 21.36 -5.45 6.88
C ALA A 337 20.43 -5.29 8.09
N THR A 338 20.29 -4.05 8.60
CA THR A 338 19.41 -3.72 9.73
C THR A 338 17.95 -3.90 9.31
N LEU A 339 17.56 -3.34 8.17
CA LEU A 339 16.20 -3.48 7.64
C LEU A 339 15.82 -4.95 7.45
N ARG A 340 16.68 -5.74 6.81
CA ARG A 340 16.47 -7.19 6.62
C ARG A 340 16.20 -7.89 7.94
N ASN A 341 17.04 -7.66 8.96
CA ASN A 341 16.89 -8.32 10.25
C ASN A 341 15.59 -7.91 10.94
N THR A 342 15.26 -6.62 10.93
CA THR A 342 13.99 -6.11 11.49
C THR A 342 12.78 -6.72 10.79
N ILE A 343 12.79 -6.78 9.45
CA ILE A 343 11.69 -7.37 8.67
C ILE A 343 11.54 -8.87 8.94
N LEU A 344 12.64 -9.62 9.07
CA LEU A 344 12.60 -11.04 9.43
C LEU A 344 11.99 -11.24 10.83
N SER A 345 12.39 -10.43 11.83
CA SER A 345 11.81 -10.50 13.18
C SER A 345 10.30 -10.20 13.19
N VAL A 346 9.83 -9.27 12.36
CA VAL A 346 8.39 -9.00 12.20
C VAL A 346 7.68 -10.18 11.55
N ILE A 347 8.26 -10.81 10.51
CA ILE A 347 7.68 -11.99 9.86
C ILE A 347 7.54 -13.15 10.85
N ASP A 348 8.55 -13.38 11.68
CA ASP A 348 8.56 -14.50 12.64
C ASP A 348 7.53 -14.35 13.78
N THR A 349 6.99 -13.14 13.97
CA THR A 349 6.09 -12.81 15.08
C THR A 349 4.68 -12.43 14.65
N THR A 350 4.51 -11.87 13.45
CA THR A 350 3.22 -11.34 12.99
C THR A 350 2.21 -12.46 12.71
N THR A 351 0.98 -12.24 13.18
CA THR A 351 -0.19 -13.05 12.79
C THR A 351 -1.05 -12.35 11.74
N ASN A 352 -0.59 -11.21 11.22
CA ASN A 352 -1.31 -10.39 10.25
C ASN A 352 -0.77 -10.67 8.84
N ASP A 353 -1.60 -11.28 8.00
CA ASP A 353 -1.22 -11.68 6.65
C ASP A 353 -0.93 -10.49 5.73
N GLU A 354 -1.58 -9.35 5.91
CA GLU A 354 -1.28 -8.14 5.14
C GLU A 354 0.14 -7.63 5.45
N MET A 355 0.51 -7.62 6.74
CA MET A 355 1.87 -7.27 7.16
C MET A 355 2.90 -8.27 6.66
N ALA A 356 2.64 -9.58 6.80
CA ALA A 356 3.56 -10.60 6.30
C ALA A 356 3.78 -10.47 4.79
N THR A 357 2.71 -10.19 4.03
CA THR A 357 2.76 -9.92 2.59
C THR A 357 3.64 -8.71 2.28
N CYS A 358 3.47 -7.61 3.03
CA CYS A 358 4.28 -6.41 2.87
C CYS A 358 5.76 -6.67 3.21
N CYS A 359 6.03 -7.36 4.32
CA CYS A 359 7.38 -7.75 4.72
C CYS A 359 8.09 -8.58 3.64
N TYR A 360 7.44 -9.61 3.09
CA TYR A 360 8.04 -10.41 2.03
C TYR A 360 8.25 -9.61 0.74
N ALA A 361 7.36 -8.67 0.42
CA ALA A 361 7.56 -7.75 -0.70
C ALA A 361 8.80 -6.87 -0.48
N VAL A 362 8.98 -6.30 0.72
CA VAL A 362 10.19 -5.54 1.09
C VAL A 362 11.44 -6.39 0.93
N LEU A 363 11.45 -7.63 1.46
CA LEU A 363 12.59 -8.53 1.30
C LEU A 363 12.93 -8.81 -0.17
N CYS A 364 11.92 -9.00 -1.02
CA CYS A 364 12.13 -9.23 -2.44
C CYS A 364 12.65 -7.98 -3.19
N GLU A 365 12.44 -6.78 -2.67
CA GLU A 365 12.97 -5.54 -3.25
C GLU A 365 14.42 -5.28 -2.86
N ILE A 366 14.82 -5.65 -1.64
CA ILE A 366 16.14 -5.32 -1.06
C ILE A 366 17.17 -6.43 -1.17
N LEU A 367 16.75 -7.69 -1.29
CA LEU A 367 17.66 -8.84 -1.36
C LEU A 367 18.00 -9.18 -2.81
N THR A 368 19.28 -9.46 -3.03
CA THR A 368 19.75 -10.03 -4.28
C THR A 368 19.27 -11.48 -4.46
N ASP A 369 19.32 -11.96 -5.71
CA ASP A 369 19.01 -13.35 -6.04
C ASP A 369 19.92 -14.36 -5.31
N GLU A 370 21.16 -13.98 -4.98
CA GLU A 370 22.07 -14.81 -4.17
C GLU A 370 21.67 -14.82 -2.69
N GLU A 371 21.37 -13.66 -2.11
CA GLU A 371 20.96 -13.56 -0.71
C GLU A 371 19.64 -14.30 -0.43
N LEU A 372 18.68 -14.25 -1.37
CA LEU A 372 17.43 -15.01 -1.26
C LEU A 372 17.71 -16.53 -1.14
N LYS A 373 18.68 -17.04 -1.90
CA LYS A 373 19.10 -18.45 -1.84
C LYS A 373 19.84 -18.76 -0.55
N ASP A 374 20.76 -17.90 -0.13
CA ASP A 374 21.59 -18.10 1.05
C ASP A 374 20.76 -18.10 2.35
N LEU A 375 19.77 -17.22 2.43
CA LEU A 375 18.82 -17.17 3.55
C LEU A 375 17.84 -18.36 3.56
N LYS A 376 17.73 -19.11 2.45
CA LYS A 376 16.81 -20.26 2.29
C LYS A 376 15.34 -19.90 2.54
N ILE A 377 14.97 -18.64 2.29
CA ILE A 377 13.61 -18.14 2.49
C ILE A 377 12.75 -18.23 1.24
N SER A 378 13.34 -18.42 0.05
CA SER A 378 12.60 -18.42 -1.22
C SER A 378 11.48 -19.47 -1.28
N ASP A 379 11.67 -20.65 -0.67
CA ASP A 379 10.62 -21.67 -0.59
C ASP A 379 9.46 -21.24 0.29
N ASN A 380 9.75 -20.63 1.45
CA ASN A 380 8.74 -20.11 2.36
C ASN A 380 7.94 -18.99 1.70
N ILE A 381 8.63 -18.04 1.06
CA ILE A 381 8.02 -16.93 0.31
C ILE A 381 7.11 -17.48 -0.79
N CYS A 382 7.62 -18.38 -1.64
CA CYS A 382 6.87 -18.95 -2.75
C CYS A 382 5.59 -19.65 -2.26
N ASN A 383 5.74 -20.53 -1.26
CA ASN A 383 4.61 -21.29 -0.71
C ASN A 383 3.58 -20.38 -0.05
N TYR A 384 4.02 -19.38 0.73
CA TYR A 384 3.15 -18.40 1.37
C TYR A 384 2.32 -17.65 0.32
N PHE A 385 2.97 -17.06 -0.68
CA PHE A 385 2.30 -16.27 -1.69
C PHE A 385 1.36 -17.10 -2.58
N LEU A 386 1.74 -18.32 -2.97
CA LEU A 386 0.88 -19.21 -3.73
C LEU A 386 -0.36 -19.62 -2.93
N GLN A 387 -0.21 -19.92 -1.64
CA GLN A 387 -1.36 -20.21 -0.77
C GLN A 387 -2.26 -18.98 -0.64
N LEU A 388 -1.69 -17.81 -0.35
CA LEU A 388 -2.43 -16.57 -0.21
C LEU A 388 -3.20 -16.22 -1.49
N LEU A 389 -2.56 -16.33 -2.65
CA LEU A 389 -3.17 -16.08 -3.95
C LEU A 389 -4.33 -17.05 -4.23
N GLU A 390 -4.13 -18.35 -4.01
CA GLU A 390 -5.16 -19.38 -4.23
C GLU A 390 -6.39 -19.15 -3.32
N HIS A 391 -6.17 -18.79 -2.06
CA HIS A 391 -7.25 -18.61 -1.10
C HIS A 391 -8.01 -17.30 -1.29
N THR A 392 -7.32 -16.21 -1.65
CA THR A 392 -7.95 -14.91 -1.95
C THR A 392 -8.73 -14.97 -3.26
N TRP A 393 -8.20 -15.65 -4.28
CA TRP A 393 -8.89 -15.90 -5.55
C TRP A 393 -10.18 -16.70 -5.34
N ASN A 394 -10.10 -17.79 -4.57
CA ASN A 394 -11.25 -18.64 -4.25
C ASN A 394 -12.15 -18.06 -3.15
N LYS A 395 -11.89 -16.85 -2.64
CA LYS A 395 -12.66 -16.16 -1.59
C LYS A 395 -12.89 -17.02 -0.35
N THR A 396 -11.86 -17.74 0.08
CA THR A 396 -11.95 -18.60 1.27
C THR A 396 -11.84 -17.77 2.56
N LYS A 397 -12.44 -18.25 3.65
CA LYS A 397 -12.43 -17.57 4.95
C LYS A 397 -11.02 -17.37 5.57
N LYS A 398 -10.00 -18.13 5.12
CA LYS A 398 -8.66 -18.10 5.73
C LYS A 398 -7.93 -16.77 5.54
N TYR A 399 -8.21 -16.04 4.46
CA TYR A 399 -7.56 -14.76 4.11
C TYR A 399 -8.59 -13.72 3.65
N GLU A 400 -9.80 -13.77 4.21
CA GLU A 400 -10.93 -12.92 3.80
C GLU A 400 -10.61 -11.41 3.84
N HIS A 401 -9.67 -11.01 4.70
CA HIS A 401 -9.31 -9.61 4.94
C HIS A 401 -8.13 -9.12 4.09
N VAL A 402 -7.53 -9.96 3.24
CA VAL A 402 -6.41 -9.52 2.38
C VAL A 402 -6.94 -9.23 0.98
N PRO A 403 -6.98 -7.95 0.54
CA PRO A 403 -7.46 -7.63 -0.80
C PRO A 403 -6.56 -8.25 -1.85
N ILE A 404 -7.14 -8.91 -2.86
CA ILE A 404 -6.36 -9.60 -3.88
C ILE A 404 -5.42 -8.68 -4.66
N MET A 405 -5.77 -7.40 -4.81
CA MET A 405 -4.90 -6.39 -5.41
C MET A 405 -3.61 -6.15 -4.61
N VAL A 406 -3.65 -6.27 -3.28
CA VAL A 406 -2.44 -6.19 -2.43
C VAL A 406 -1.54 -7.39 -2.71
N VAL A 407 -2.12 -8.58 -2.79
CA VAL A 407 -1.40 -9.83 -3.12
C VAL A 407 -0.75 -9.73 -4.49
N LEU A 408 -1.50 -9.30 -5.50
CA LEU A 408 -1.02 -9.19 -6.89
C LEU A 408 0.11 -8.17 -7.04
N LYS A 409 0.04 -7.01 -6.36
CA LYS A 409 1.13 -6.03 -6.34
C LYS A 409 2.40 -6.62 -5.72
N ALA A 410 2.29 -7.32 -4.59
CA ALA A 410 3.44 -8.00 -3.99
C ALA A 410 4.00 -9.12 -4.88
N PHE A 411 3.12 -9.85 -5.57
CA PHE A 411 3.52 -10.88 -6.55
C PHE A 411 4.23 -10.29 -7.78
N GLN A 412 3.86 -9.06 -8.19
CA GLN A 412 4.55 -8.35 -9.26
C GLN A 412 6.00 -8.02 -8.88
N THR A 413 6.24 -7.52 -7.67
CA THR A 413 7.59 -7.36 -7.11
C THR A 413 8.34 -8.68 -7.11
N LEU A 414 7.71 -9.76 -6.62
CA LEU A 414 8.29 -11.09 -6.55
C LEU A 414 8.74 -11.60 -7.93
N SER A 415 7.93 -11.34 -8.96
CA SER A 415 8.15 -11.84 -10.32
C SER A 415 9.43 -11.33 -10.98
N LYS A 416 10.04 -10.25 -10.45
CA LYS A 416 11.28 -9.68 -10.99
C LYS A 416 12.54 -10.45 -10.54
N ASN A 417 12.46 -11.32 -9.54
CA ASN A 417 13.60 -12.10 -9.03
C ASN A 417 13.67 -13.50 -9.64
N ASP A 418 14.79 -13.85 -10.27
CA ASP A 418 14.94 -15.10 -11.02
C ASP A 418 14.80 -16.35 -10.14
N THR A 419 15.27 -16.26 -8.90
CA THR A 419 15.12 -17.31 -7.89
C THR A 419 13.65 -17.59 -7.63
N MET A 420 12.84 -16.54 -7.50
CA MET A 420 11.40 -16.69 -7.30
C MET A 420 10.71 -17.22 -8.56
N GLN A 421 11.12 -16.78 -9.75
CA GLN A 421 10.62 -17.34 -11.01
C GLN A 421 10.86 -18.87 -11.07
N GLN A 422 12.05 -19.34 -10.70
CA GLN A 422 12.35 -20.78 -10.70
C GLN A 422 11.52 -21.55 -9.66
N LYS A 423 11.30 -20.98 -8.46
CA LYS A 423 10.44 -21.59 -7.44
C LYS A 423 8.99 -21.69 -7.89
N ILE A 424 8.48 -20.66 -8.56
CA ILE A 424 7.13 -20.68 -9.16
C ILE A 424 7.05 -21.71 -10.27
N ALA A 425 8.07 -21.82 -11.13
CA ALA A 425 8.12 -22.83 -12.18
C ALA A 425 7.95 -24.25 -11.61
N HIS A 426 8.72 -24.59 -10.57
CA HIS A 426 8.63 -25.92 -9.93
C HIS A 426 7.31 -26.19 -9.21
N SER A 427 6.50 -25.16 -8.92
CA SER A 427 5.20 -25.35 -8.27
C SER A 427 4.12 -25.85 -9.23
N ASP A 428 4.32 -25.70 -10.55
CA ASP A 428 3.33 -25.96 -11.61
C ASP A 428 1.98 -25.22 -11.41
N ARG A 429 1.98 -24.09 -10.67
CA ARG A 429 0.76 -23.31 -10.35
C ARG A 429 0.52 -22.08 -11.22
N ILE A 430 1.23 -21.94 -12.35
CA ILE A 430 1.07 -20.77 -13.23
C ILE A 430 -0.35 -20.63 -13.79
N TYR A 431 -1.11 -21.74 -13.87
CA TYR A 431 -2.49 -21.73 -14.36
C TYR A 431 -3.42 -20.83 -13.53
N LEU A 432 -3.17 -20.67 -12.23
CA LEU A 432 -3.95 -19.76 -11.38
C LEU A 432 -3.87 -18.33 -11.90
N LEU A 433 -2.67 -17.87 -12.31
CA LEU A 433 -2.49 -16.54 -12.89
C LEU A 433 -3.20 -16.42 -14.25
N ILE A 434 -3.24 -17.48 -15.05
CA ILE A 434 -3.95 -17.47 -16.34
C ILE A 434 -5.45 -17.23 -16.14
N GLU A 435 -6.06 -17.87 -15.14
CA GLU A 435 -7.49 -17.70 -14.81
C GLU A 435 -7.81 -16.28 -14.36
N MET A 436 -6.92 -15.67 -13.58
CA MET A 436 -7.09 -14.33 -13.01
C MET A 436 -6.94 -13.19 -14.02
N CYS A 437 -6.32 -13.43 -15.18
CA CYS A 437 -6.00 -12.40 -16.18
C CYS A 437 -7.22 -11.64 -16.72
N ASP A 438 -8.40 -12.26 -16.70
CA ASP A 438 -9.63 -11.61 -17.18
C ASP A 438 -10.18 -10.57 -16.22
N GLU A 439 -10.02 -10.81 -14.91
CA GLU A 439 -10.51 -9.92 -13.87
C GLU A 439 -9.44 -8.88 -13.47
N TYR A 440 -8.17 -9.26 -13.52
CA TYR A 440 -7.06 -8.45 -13.04
C TYR A 440 -5.98 -8.22 -14.11
N PRO A 441 -6.05 -7.10 -14.86
CA PRO A 441 -5.05 -6.74 -15.88
C PRO A 441 -3.58 -6.75 -15.44
N ILE A 442 -3.30 -6.43 -14.18
CA ILE A 442 -1.94 -6.45 -13.60
C ILE A 442 -1.27 -7.82 -13.75
N VAL A 443 -2.06 -8.90 -13.81
CA VAL A 443 -1.56 -10.27 -13.93
C VAL A 443 -0.82 -10.49 -15.26
N TYR A 444 -1.15 -9.76 -16.33
CA TYR A 444 -0.37 -9.86 -17.57
C TYR A 444 1.08 -9.36 -17.38
N ASP A 445 1.32 -8.32 -16.58
CA ASP A 445 2.70 -7.86 -16.32
C ASP A 445 3.49 -8.88 -15.48
N ILE A 446 2.80 -9.52 -14.53
CA ILE A 446 3.35 -10.61 -13.71
C ILE A 446 3.73 -11.80 -14.61
N ILE A 447 2.83 -12.23 -15.49
CA ILE A 447 3.08 -13.30 -16.46
C ILE A 447 4.22 -12.92 -17.40
N TRP A 448 4.30 -11.66 -17.83
CA TRP A 448 5.40 -11.22 -18.68
C TRP A 448 6.75 -11.35 -17.97
N ALA A 449 6.85 -10.89 -16.73
CA ALA A 449 8.07 -11.07 -15.94
C ALA A 449 8.43 -12.56 -15.77
N PHE A 450 7.44 -13.41 -15.46
CA PHE A 450 7.67 -14.86 -15.35
C PHE A 450 8.02 -15.54 -16.67
N SER A 451 7.55 -15.02 -17.80
CA SER A 451 7.82 -15.61 -19.12
C SER A 451 9.29 -15.52 -19.55
N PHE A 452 10.16 -14.83 -18.80
CA PHE A 452 11.61 -14.91 -18.99
C PHE A 452 12.22 -16.24 -18.51
N ASN A 453 11.51 -17.01 -17.67
CA ASN A 453 11.91 -18.34 -17.25
C ASN A 453 11.47 -19.41 -18.27
N LYS A 454 12.40 -20.27 -18.71
CA LYS A 454 12.15 -21.27 -19.77
C LYS A 454 11.13 -22.34 -19.39
N ASP A 455 11.12 -22.78 -18.13
CA ASP A 455 10.18 -23.79 -17.64
C ASP A 455 8.76 -23.22 -17.63
N ILE A 456 8.61 -21.96 -17.18
CA ILE A 456 7.34 -21.24 -17.24
C ILE A 456 6.89 -21.04 -18.69
N GLN A 457 7.80 -20.68 -19.62
CA GLN A 457 7.43 -20.60 -21.04
C GLN A 457 6.85 -21.91 -21.56
N GLN A 458 7.41 -23.05 -21.17
CA GLN A 458 6.90 -24.36 -21.57
C GLN A 458 5.50 -24.60 -21.00
N GLN A 459 5.27 -24.29 -19.72
CA GLN A 459 3.95 -24.38 -19.10
C GLN A 459 2.92 -23.49 -19.81
N LEU A 460 3.26 -22.23 -20.08
CA LEU A 460 2.37 -21.28 -20.78
C LEU A 460 2.07 -21.74 -22.22
N ARG A 461 3.07 -22.23 -22.96
CA ARG A 461 2.90 -22.77 -24.33
C ARG A 461 2.01 -24.00 -24.37
N SER A 462 2.00 -24.82 -23.31
CA SER A 462 1.14 -25.99 -23.22
C SER A 462 -0.35 -25.63 -23.12
N ASN A 463 -0.67 -24.42 -22.64
CA ASN A 463 -2.04 -23.89 -22.56
C ASN A 463 -2.44 -23.23 -23.90
N SER A 464 -2.87 -24.05 -24.86
CA SER A 464 -3.31 -23.57 -26.18
C SER A 464 -4.43 -22.51 -26.14
N PRO A 465 -5.45 -22.61 -25.27
CA PRO A 465 -6.45 -21.54 -25.10
C PRO A 465 -5.84 -20.19 -24.75
N PHE A 466 -4.88 -20.16 -23.81
CA PHE A 466 -4.21 -18.94 -23.39
C PHE A 466 -3.40 -18.29 -24.52
N ILE A 467 -2.63 -19.08 -25.28
CA ILE A 467 -1.88 -18.58 -26.45
C ILE A 467 -2.82 -17.98 -27.51
N CYS A 468 -3.94 -18.65 -27.79
CA CYS A 468 -4.95 -18.15 -28.73
C CYS A 468 -5.53 -16.81 -28.25
N LYS A 469 -5.84 -16.71 -26.96
CA LYS A 469 -6.32 -15.48 -26.32
C LYS A 469 -5.33 -14.33 -26.44
N LEU A 470 -4.06 -14.54 -26.08
CA LEU A 470 -3.01 -13.51 -26.23
C LEU A 470 -2.90 -13.02 -27.69
N THR A 471 -2.92 -13.95 -28.65
CA THR A 471 -2.85 -13.62 -30.08
C THR A 471 -4.06 -12.80 -30.55
N GLN A 472 -5.25 -13.07 -30.01
CA GLN A 472 -6.44 -12.27 -30.30
C GLN A 472 -6.39 -10.89 -29.65
N LEU A 473 -5.91 -10.80 -28.40
CA LEU A 473 -5.76 -9.55 -27.67
C LEU A 473 -4.77 -8.59 -28.36
N SER A 474 -3.59 -9.09 -28.74
CA SER A 474 -2.57 -8.30 -29.48
C SER A 474 -3.14 -7.64 -30.75
N ARG A 475 -4.11 -8.29 -31.42
CA ARG A 475 -4.75 -7.75 -32.65
C ARG A 475 -5.90 -6.77 -32.41
N ARG A 476 -6.51 -6.77 -31.23
CA ARG A 476 -7.79 -6.08 -30.96
C ARG A 476 -7.69 -4.97 -29.91
N LEU A 477 -6.61 -4.90 -29.14
CA LEU A 477 -6.48 -3.95 -28.04
C LEU A 477 -6.23 -2.53 -28.54
N GLU A 478 -7.12 -1.61 -28.15
CA GLU A 478 -6.90 -0.16 -28.32
C GLU A 478 -6.01 0.42 -27.20
N ASN A 479 -5.97 -0.22 -26.03
CA ASN A 479 -5.12 0.19 -24.92
C ASN A 479 -3.64 -0.09 -25.24
N LYS A 480 -2.90 0.97 -25.56
CA LYS A 480 -1.48 0.91 -25.92
C LYS A 480 -0.59 0.25 -24.87
N GLN A 481 -0.80 0.53 -23.58
CA GLN A 481 0.05 -0.05 -22.52
C GLN A 481 -0.16 -1.56 -22.40
N MET A 482 -1.42 -1.98 -22.40
CA MET A 482 -1.76 -3.40 -22.35
C MET A 482 -1.27 -4.14 -23.59
N SER A 483 -1.41 -3.55 -24.78
CA SER A 483 -0.86 -4.13 -26.02
C SER A 483 0.62 -4.45 -25.88
N LYS A 484 1.42 -3.50 -25.36
CA LYS A 484 2.86 -3.71 -25.18
C LYS A 484 3.19 -4.88 -24.25
N ILE A 485 2.45 -5.03 -23.16
CA ILE A 485 2.63 -6.15 -22.23
C ILE A 485 2.31 -7.48 -22.93
N ILE A 486 1.17 -7.54 -23.65
CA ILE A 486 0.75 -8.75 -24.39
C ILE A 486 1.78 -9.12 -25.48
N ASP A 487 2.26 -8.12 -26.22
CA ASP A 487 3.27 -8.31 -27.26
C ASP A 487 4.60 -8.79 -26.65
N GLY A 488 4.98 -8.29 -25.47
CA GLY A 488 6.13 -8.77 -24.69
C GLY A 488 6.01 -10.22 -24.22
N ILE A 489 4.82 -10.64 -23.76
CA ILE A 489 4.56 -12.05 -23.43
C ILE A 489 4.69 -12.91 -24.68
N LEU A 490 4.02 -12.53 -25.77
CA LEU A 490 4.07 -13.25 -27.04
C LEU A 490 5.50 -13.33 -27.57
N TRP A 491 6.28 -12.26 -27.44
CA TRP A 491 7.70 -12.25 -27.78
C TRP A 491 8.45 -13.36 -27.06
N ASN A 492 8.30 -13.49 -25.74
CA ASN A 492 8.98 -14.55 -24.99
C ASN A 492 8.45 -15.96 -25.33
N LEU A 493 7.18 -16.09 -25.69
CA LEU A 493 6.55 -17.39 -25.98
C LEU A 493 6.75 -17.87 -27.43
N VAL A 494 7.02 -16.99 -28.39
CA VAL A 494 7.23 -17.38 -29.79
C VAL A 494 8.70 -17.74 -30.03
N ILE A 495 8.95 -18.99 -30.40
CA ILE A 495 10.31 -19.59 -30.53
C ILE A 495 11.09 -19.09 -31.76
N ASN A 496 10.47 -18.31 -32.65
CA ASN A 496 10.98 -18.06 -34.01
C ASN A 496 11.98 -16.89 -34.15
N HIS A 497 12.49 -16.30 -33.06
CA HIS A 497 13.42 -15.16 -33.16
C HIS A 497 14.79 -15.53 -33.73
N GLU A 498 15.21 -16.78 -33.58
CA GLU A 498 16.47 -17.29 -34.15
C GLU A 498 16.49 -17.18 -35.69
N ASN A 499 15.32 -17.31 -36.34
CA ASN A 499 15.20 -17.15 -37.78
C ASN A 499 15.36 -15.67 -38.22
N ARG A 500 14.95 -14.70 -37.40
CA ARG A 500 15.16 -13.26 -37.67
C ARG A 500 16.65 -12.89 -37.58
N SER A 501 17.32 -13.35 -36.52
CA SER A 501 18.76 -13.14 -36.33
C SER A 501 19.62 -13.63 -37.50
N MET A 502 19.23 -14.76 -38.10
CA MET A 502 19.92 -15.33 -39.27
C MET A 502 19.73 -14.50 -40.55
N THR A 503 18.58 -13.84 -40.74
CA THR A 503 18.33 -12.96 -41.90
C THR A 503 19.09 -11.63 -41.82
N ASP A 504 19.44 -11.16 -40.62
CA ASP A 504 20.12 -9.87 -40.42
C ASP A 504 21.57 -9.83 -40.86
N LYS A 505 22.22 -10.98 -41.04
CA LYS A 505 23.63 -11.05 -41.45
C LYS A 505 23.88 -10.39 -42.82
N HIS A 506 22.84 -10.12 -43.60
CA HIS A 506 22.91 -9.53 -44.94
C HIS A 506 22.39 -8.08 -45.07
N ASN A 507 21.90 -7.47 -43.99
CA ASN A 507 21.39 -6.08 -44.02
C ASN A 507 22.46 -5.04 -43.65
N THR A 508 22.43 -3.89 -44.32
CA THR A 508 23.27 -2.73 -43.99
C THR A 508 22.90 -2.16 -42.63
N LYS A 509 23.89 -2.00 -41.75
CA LYS A 509 23.69 -1.47 -40.40
C LYS A 509 23.46 0.05 -40.44
N GLU A 510 22.26 0.46 -40.05
CA GLU A 510 21.80 1.85 -40.07
C GLU A 510 22.41 2.66 -38.91
N PHE A 511 22.64 2.00 -37.78
CA PHE A 511 23.18 2.61 -36.57
C PHE A 511 24.49 1.96 -36.15
N ASP A 512 25.37 2.76 -35.54
CA ASP A 512 26.61 2.25 -34.94
C ASP A 512 26.33 1.74 -33.53
N ILE A 513 25.45 2.43 -32.80
CA ILE A 513 25.16 2.20 -31.38
C ILE A 513 23.66 2.25 -31.12
N MET A 514 23.14 1.28 -30.37
CA MET A 514 21.84 1.37 -29.68
C MET A 514 22.09 1.62 -28.19
N ILE A 515 21.36 2.54 -27.56
CA ILE A 515 21.37 2.73 -26.11
C ILE A 515 20.12 2.05 -25.51
N SER A 516 20.35 0.98 -24.75
CA SER A 516 19.33 0.32 -23.93
C SER A 516 19.41 0.86 -22.50
N TYR A 517 18.31 1.42 -22.00
CA TYR A 517 18.26 2.08 -20.69
C TYR A 517 16.87 1.98 -20.07
N SER A 518 16.77 2.10 -18.74
CA SER A 518 15.45 2.27 -18.13
C SER A 518 14.97 3.67 -18.44
N HIS A 519 13.72 3.86 -18.89
CA HIS A 519 13.13 5.21 -19.02
C HIS A 519 13.24 6.02 -17.72
N LYS A 520 13.48 5.31 -16.61
CA LYS A 520 13.79 5.87 -15.31
C LYS A 520 15.08 6.73 -15.26
N GLU A 521 16.05 6.50 -16.14
CA GLU A 521 17.30 7.27 -16.27
C GLU A 521 17.40 8.15 -17.53
N LYS A 522 16.25 8.53 -18.14
CA LYS A 522 16.20 9.27 -19.42
C LYS A 522 17.11 10.50 -19.50
N VAL A 523 17.28 11.24 -18.41
CA VAL A 523 18.10 12.47 -18.38
C VAL A 523 19.57 12.16 -18.65
N LEU A 524 20.14 11.20 -17.92
CA LEU A 524 21.56 10.82 -18.05
C LEU A 524 21.83 10.14 -19.40
N CYS A 525 20.94 9.23 -19.82
CA CYS A 525 21.07 8.56 -21.12
C CYS A 525 20.96 9.53 -22.30
N LYS A 526 20.19 10.62 -22.16
CA LYS A 526 20.14 11.69 -23.18
C LYS A 526 21.49 12.42 -23.30
N GLN A 527 22.19 12.65 -22.19
CA GLN A 527 23.53 13.25 -22.23
C GLN A 527 24.53 12.32 -22.93
N ILE A 528 24.50 11.03 -22.61
CA ILE A 528 25.32 10.01 -23.29
C ILE A 528 25.05 10.00 -24.79
N TYR A 529 23.77 10.01 -25.18
CA TYR A 529 23.35 10.10 -26.57
C TYR A 529 23.94 11.34 -27.28
N GLU A 530 23.78 12.53 -26.69
CA GLU A 530 24.26 13.79 -27.28
C GLU A 530 25.78 13.79 -27.47
N GLU A 531 26.54 13.28 -26.51
CA GLU A 531 28.00 13.19 -26.62
C GLU A 531 28.46 12.17 -27.68
N LEU A 532 27.77 11.04 -27.80
CA LEU A 532 28.08 10.05 -28.86
C LEU A 532 27.77 10.59 -30.26
N ILE A 533 26.66 11.33 -30.42
CA ILE A 533 26.35 12.01 -31.68
C ILE A 533 27.42 13.07 -32.02
N LYS A 534 27.85 13.87 -31.03
CA LYS A 534 28.95 14.85 -31.22
C LYS A 534 30.27 14.19 -31.61
N ALA A 535 30.53 12.98 -31.11
CA ALA A 535 31.69 12.18 -31.48
C ALA A 535 31.58 11.53 -32.88
N GLY A 536 30.46 11.70 -33.58
CA GLY A 536 30.26 11.26 -34.97
C GLY A 536 29.64 9.88 -35.13
N TYR A 537 29.10 9.28 -34.06
CA TYR A 537 28.38 7.99 -34.14
C TYR A 537 26.93 8.18 -34.58
N ARG A 538 26.40 7.22 -35.34
CA ARG A 538 24.94 7.09 -35.57
C ARG A 538 24.34 6.32 -34.41
N VAL A 539 23.58 7.00 -33.56
CA VAL A 539 23.05 6.41 -32.33
C VAL A 539 21.53 6.29 -32.40
N TRP A 540 21.01 5.14 -31.98
CA TRP A 540 19.59 4.91 -31.76
C TRP A 540 19.28 4.90 -30.26
N ILE A 541 18.20 5.55 -29.86
CA ILE A 541 17.67 5.54 -28.50
C ILE A 541 16.15 5.80 -28.54
N ASP A 542 15.37 5.08 -27.73
CA ASP A 542 13.94 5.33 -27.59
C ASP A 542 13.68 6.43 -26.56
N PHE A 543 13.40 7.67 -27.01
CA PHE A 543 13.02 8.77 -26.13
C PHE A 543 11.51 8.83 -25.84
N ASP A 544 10.66 8.43 -26.78
CA ASP A 544 9.22 8.79 -26.78
C ASP A 544 8.30 7.60 -26.53
N GLN A 545 8.86 6.48 -26.03
CA GLN A 545 8.18 5.19 -25.89
C GLN A 545 7.59 4.75 -27.23
N MET A 546 8.29 3.84 -27.91
CA MET A 546 7.92 3.32 -29.23
C MET A 546 6.39 3.14 -29.41
N HIS A 547 5.90 3.60 -30.56
CA HIS A 547 4.50 3.53 -31.00
C HIS A 547 4.33 2.36 -31.97
N GLY A 548 3.25 1.58 -31.84
CA GLY A 548 3.05 0.35 -32.61
C GLY A 548 3.56 -0.89 -31.86
N ASN A 549 3.97 -1.94 -32.58
CA ASN A 549 4.54 -3.14 -31.96
C ASN A 549 5.95 -2.82 -31.43
N VAL A 550 6.03 -2.50 -30.14
CA VAL A 550 7.27 -2.12 -29.46
C VAL A 550 8.33 -3.20 -29.57
N MET A 551 7.94 -4.48 -29.52
CA MET A 551 8.89 -5.59 -29.59
C MET A 551 9.53 -5.70 -30.97
N ASP A 552 8.79 -5.44 -32.05
CA ASP A 552 9.34 -5.44 -33.41
C ASP A 552 10.28 -4.26 -33.64
N ALA A 553 9.92 -3.06 -33.17
CA ALA A 553 10.76 -1.87 -33.30
C ALA A 553 12.04 -1.98 -32.45
N MET A 554 11.93 -2.53 -31.24
CA MET A 554 13.06 -2.91 -30.38
C MET A 554 13.99 -3.89 -31.09
N ALA A 555 13.44 -4.96 -31.68
CA ALA A 555 14.21 -5.95 -32.42
C ALA A 555 14.95 -5.29 -33.59
N GLN A 556 14.23 -4.54 -34.43
CA GLN A 556 14.82 -3.84 -35.57
C GLN A 556 15.97 -2.91 -35.16
N ALA A 557 15.84 -2.18 -34.05
CA ALA A 557 16.91 -1.30 -33.55
C ALA A 557 18.17 -2.08 -33.16
N ILE A 558 18.02 -3.22 -32.48
CA ILE A 558 19.12 -4.13 -32.13
C ILE A 558 19.74 -4.72 -33.40
N GLU A 559 18.91 -5.07 -34.37
CA GLU A 559 19.33 -5.68 -35.63
C GLU A 559 20.11 -4.71 -36.52
N GLN A 560 19.69 -3.45 -36.55
CA GLN A 560 20.32 -2.39 -37.33
C GLN A 560 21.54 -1.76 -36.65
N SER A 561 21.86 -2.16 -35.43
CA SER A 561 22.99 -1.65 -34.64
C SER A 561 24.16 -2.63 -34.57
N ASN A 562 25.38 -2.11 -34.52
CA ASN A 562 26.59 -2.92 -34.31
C ASN A 562 26.87 -3.18 -32.82
N THR A 563 26.68 -2.13 -32.01
CA THR A 563 26.96 -2.13 -30.58
C THR A 563 25.69 -1.79 -29.81
N VAL A 564 25.48 -2.44 -28.67
CA VAL A 564 24.42 -2.13 -27.72
C VAL A 564 25.08 -1.65 -26.43
N ILE A 565 24.85 -0.41 -26.05
CA ILE A 565 25.21 0.13 -24.75
C ILE A 565 24.10 -0.26 -23.78
N MET A 566 24.45 -0.97 -22.71
CA MET A 566 23.52 -1.32 -21.63
C MET A 566 23.76 -0.39 -20.45
N CYS A 567 22.83 0.53 -20.22
CA CYS A 567 22.85 1.46 -19.10
C CYS A 567 22.29 0.78 -17.84
N MET A 568 23.17 0.18 -17.05
CA MET A 568 22.84 -0.66 -15.91
C MET A 568 22.52 0.14 -14.65
N SER A 569 21.42 -0.26 -14.01
CA SER A 569 20.93 0.18 -12.70
C SER A 569 19.98 -0.89 -12.15
N GLU A 570 19.51 -0.74 -10.91
CA GLU A 570 18.46 -1.61 -10.36
C GLU A 570 17.15 -1.49 -11.16
N GLN A 571 16.85 -0.30 -11.66
CA GLN A 571 15.65 -0.03 -12.45
C GLN A 571 15.75 -0.59 -13.87
N TYR A 572 16.97 -0.70 -14.42
CA TYR A 572 17.24 -1.45 -15.64
C TYR A 572 17.00 -2.94 -15.42
N ARG A 573 17.50 -3.49 -14.29
CA ARG A 573 17.35 -4.90 -13.91
C ARG A 573 15.89 -5.34 -13.76
N LYS A 574 15.06 -4.49 -13.16
CA LYS A 574 13.64 -4.76 -12.90
C LYS A 574 12.73 -4.56 -14.12
N SER A 575 13.22 -3.94 -15.19
CA SER A 575 12.43 -3.62 -16.38
C SER A 575 12.30 -4.82 -17.32
N ASN A 576 11.07 -5.26 -17.57
CA ASN A 576 10.79 -6.32 -18.54
C ASN A 576 11.27 -5.94 -19.95
N TYR A 577 11.14 -4.67 -20.35
CA TYR A 577 11.62 -4.19 -21.65
C TYR A 577 13.15 -4.27 -21.75
N CYS A 578 13.86 -3.75 -20.75
CA CYS A 578 15.33 -3.77 -20.73
C CYS A 578 15.87 -5.20 -20.71
N ARG A 579 15.21 -6.10 -19.98
CA ARG A 579 15.54 -7.52 -19.99
C ARG A 579 15.35 -8.16 -21.37
N ALA A 580 14.25 -7.85 -22.06
CA ALA A 580 14.01 -8.35 -23.41
C ALA A 580 15.05 -7.82 -24.42
N GLU A 581 15.38 -6.53 -24.36
CA GLU A 581 16.44 -5.91 -25.17
C GLU A 581 17.79 -6.59 -24.95
N ALA A 582 18.20 -6.73 -23.69
CA ALA A 582 19.47 -7.33 -23.32
C ALA A 582 19.57 -8.78 -23.79
N GLN A 583 18.53 -9.59 -23.56
CA GLN A 583 18.49 -10.97 -24.00
C GLN A 583 18.53 -11.09 -25.52
N TYR A 584 17.81 -10.23 -26.24
CA TYR A 584 17.82 -10.26 -27.71
C TYR A 584 19.15 -9.78 -28.30
N ALA A 585 19.76 -8.74 -27.74
CA ALA A 585 21.09 -8.29 -28.12
C ALA A 585 22.15 -9.38 -27.91
N PHE A 586 22.06 -10.10 -26.79
CA PHE A 586 22.93 -11.25 -26.50
C PHE A 586 22.71 -12.39 -27.50
N GLN A 587 21.46 -12.76 -27.80
CA GLN A 587 21.12 -13.78 -28.80
C GLN A 587 21.61 -13.41 -30.21
N CYS A 588 21.55 -12.13 -30.58
CA CYS A 588 22.04 -11.60 -31.85
C CYS A 588 23.56 -11.43 -31.91
N GLU A 589 24.30 -11.85 -30.86
CA GLU A 589 25.75 -11.71 -30.74
C GLU A 589 26.22 -10.25 -30.96
N ARG A 590 25.42 -9.27 -30.52
CA ARG A 590 25.80 -7.85 -30.63
C ARG A 590 26.94 -7.54 -29.68
N ARG A 591 27.76 -6.55 -30.04
CA ARG A 591 28.80 -6.07 -29.13
C ARG A 591 28.12 -5.32 -27.97
N ILE A 592 28.15 -5.91 -26.78
CA ILE A 592 27.58 -5.31 -25.57
C ILE A 592 28.63 -4.46 -24.87
N VAL A 593 28.28 -3.21 -24.53
CA VAL A 593 29.09 -2.29 -23.72
C VAL A 593 28.29 -1.94 -22.46
N PRO A 594 28.60 -2.58 -21.32
CA PRO A 594 27.91 -2.27 -20.06
C PRO A 594 28.42 -0.95 -19.47
N ILE A 595 27.48 -0.10 -19.04
CA ILE A 595 27.75 1.17 -18.37
C ILE A 595 26.99 1.19 -17.05
N LEU A 596 27.66 1.53 -15.96
CA LEU A 596 27.05 1.67 -14.64
C LEU A 596 26.53 3.10 -14.46
N LEU A 597 25.21 3.27 -14.34
CA LEU A 597 24.57 4.58 -14.12
C LEU A 597 24.17 4.85 -12.67
N GLN A 598 24.13 3.81 -11.84
CA GLN A 598 23.75 3.89 -10.44
C GLN A 598 24.96 3.61 -9.55
N LYS A 599 25.20 4.47 -8.56
CA LYS A 599 26.34 4.33 -7.66
C LYS A 599 26.21 3.07 -6.82
N GLN A 600 27.34 2.38 -6.60
CA GLN A 600 27.40 1.15 -5.78
C GLN A 600 26.51 0.00 -6.25
N TYR A 601 25.82 0.13 -7.39
CA TYR A 601 25.00 -0.95 -7.93
C TYR A 601 25.90 -2.10 -8.39
N LYS A 602 25.51 -3.32 -7.99
CA LYS A 602 26.14 -4.56 -8.43
C LYS A 602 25.12 -5.38 -9.18
N PRO A 603 25.35 -5.67 -10.48
CA PRO A 603 24.44 -6.51 -11.24
C PRO A 603 24.38 -7.92 -10.65
N ASP A 604 23.18 -8.46 -10.53
CA ASP A 604 22.90 -9.83 -10.11
C ASP A 604 21.94 -10.52 -11.10
N GLY A 605 21.52 -11.75 -10.79
CA GLY A 605 20.50 -12.49 -11.55
C GLY A 605 20.81 -12.56 -13.06
N TRP A 606 19.77 -12.43 -13.88
CA TRP A 606 19.85 -12.46 -15.35
C TRP A 606 20.85 -11.46 -15.93
N LEU A 607 20.99 -10.28 -15.32
CA LEU A 607 21.84 -9.22 -15.84
C LEU A 607 23.31 -9.62 -15.70
N LEU A 608 23.68 -10.18 -14.54
CA LEU A 608 25.03 -10.70 -14.30
C LEU A 608 25.40 -11.81 -15.29
N PHE A 609 24.46 -12.69 -15.65
CA PHE A 609 24.71 -13.74 -16.65
C PHE A 609 24.98 -13.19 -18.06
N ILE A 610 24.34 -12.08 -18.45
CA ILE A 610 24.55 -11.46 -19.77
C ILE A 610 25.88 -10.72 -19.82
N ILE A 611 26.21 -9.96 -18.79
CA ILE A 611 27.46 -9.17 -18.77
C ILE A 611 28.69 -10.05 -18.51
N GLY A 612 28.56 -11.14 -17.74
CA GLY A 612 29.65 -12.06 -17.42
C GLY A 612 30.92 -11.33 -16.93
N GLN A 613 32.01 -11.47 -17.70
CA GLN A 613 33.32 -10.86 -17.42
C GLN A 613 33.60 -9.59 -18.23
N LEU A 614 32.58 -9.00 -18.86
CA LEU A 614 32.75 -7.76 -19.61
C LEU A 614 33.21 -6.62 -18.68
N LEU A 615 34.18 -5.85 -19.13
CA LEU A 615 34.56 -4.60 -18.47
C LEU A 615 33.42 -3.59 -18.65
N TYR A 616 33.00 -2.97 -17.54
CA TYR A 616 32.00 -1.90 -17.56
C TYR A 616 32.65 -0.53 -17.36
N VAL A 617 32.00 0.51 -17.86
CA VAL A 617 32.37 1.90 -17.61
C VAL A 617 31.52 2.43 -16.46
N ASP A 618 32.16 2.96 -15.42
CA ASP A 618 31.47 3.60 -14.30
C ASP A 618 31.33 5.11 -14.56
N PHE A 619 30.10 5.61 -14.52
CA PHE A 619 29.78 7.03 -14.76
C PHE A 619 29.61 7.84 -13.45
N ASN A 620 29.82 7.20 -12.29
CA ASN A 620 29.69 7.85 -10.97
C ASN A 620 30.95 8.58 -10.49
#